data_AF-A0A1R0GUI3-F1
#
_entry.id   AF-A0A1R0GUI3-F1
#
_cell.length_a   1.000
_cell.length_b   1.000
_cell.length_c   1.000
_cell.angle_alpha   90.00
_cell.angle_beta   90.00
_cell.angle_gamma   90.00
#
_symmetry.space_group_name_H-M   'P 1'
#
loop_
_entity.id
_entity.type
_entity.pdbx_description
1 polymer ?
#
loop_
_entity_poly.entity_id
_entity_poly.type
_entity_poly.pdbx_seq_one_letter_code
_entity_poly.pdbx_strand_id
1 'polypeptide(L)'
;MAAITIGTQYTWNLLAVTAMCFQCALAGFSVGGARKKFGVDYPDMGSGRFTAKLTDAQWIEFNNVMRVHQNYVEQLPIVIVATLVSGIFYPTLSALLGGIYITGRYLYGVGYTKSGASGRYPGAPMLNLSMFLNLILCFIGIFNANF
;
A
#
# COMPACT_ATOMS: atom_id res chain seq x y z
N MET A 1 9.15 14.30 -33.90
CA MET A 1 8.39 13.49 -32.92
C MET A 1 9.28 13.34 -31.70
N ALA A 2 8.91 13.90 -30.55
CA ALA A 2 9.69 13.70 -29.32
C ALA A 2 9.50 12.25 -28.86
N ALA A 3 10.59 11.50 -28.71
CA ALA A 3 10.55 10.12 -28.23
C ALA A 3 10.74 10.09 -26.71
N ILE A 4 9.84 9.42 -25.98
CA ILE A 4 10.02 9.14 -24.55
C ILE A 4 11.18 8.15 -24.41
N THR A 5 12.27 8.57 -23.77
CA THR A 5 13.45 7.73 -23.52
C THR A 5 13.57 7.44 -22.04
N ILE A 6 13.64 6.16 -21.67
CA ILE A 6 13.74 5.73 -20.27
C ILE A 6 15.22 5.54 -19.90
N GLY A 7 15.73 6.38 -19.00
CA GLY A 7 17.10 6.26 -18.49
C GLY A 7 17.25 5.20 -17.41
N THR A 8 18.49 4.77 -17.14
CA THR A 8 18.82 3.72 -16.15
C THR A 8 18.27 4.00 -14.74
N GLN A 9 18.13 5.27 -14.35
CA GLN A 9 17.56 5.67 -13.05
C GLN A 9 16.11 5.22 -12.87
N TYR A 10 15.38 4.93 -13.95
CA TYR A 10 14.02 4.41 -13.87
C TYR A 10 13.94 3.07 -13.12
N THR A 11 15.03 2.30 -13.08
CA THR A 11 15.15 1.05 -12.30
C THR A 11 14.78 1.22 -10.83
N TRP A 12 14.99 2.41 -10.24
CA TRP A 12 14.57 2.70 -8.86
C TRP A 12 13.06 2.64 -8.67
N ASN A 13 12.29 3.06 -9.68
CA ASN A 13 10.82 2.98 -9.66
C ASN A 13 10.36 1.53 -9.76
N LEU A 14 11.02 0.73 -10.62
CA LEU A 14 10.76 -0.71 -10.74
C LEU A 14 11.03 -1.44 -9.41
N LEU A 15 12.14 -1.10 -8.75
CA LEU A 15 12.46 -1.64 -7.43
C LEU A 15 11.39 -1.25 -6.39
N ALA A 16 10.99 0.04 -6.36
CA ALA A 16 9.99 0.52 -5.43
C ALA A 16 8.64 -0.21 -5.61
N VAL A 17 8.13 -0.33 -6.84
CA VAL A 17 6.85 -1.03 -7.06
C VAL A 17 6.95 -2.52 -6.78
N THR A 18 8.10 -3.15 -7.08
CA THR A 18 8.34 -4.57 -6.75
C THR A 18 8.29 -4.78 -5.24
N ALA A 19 8.94 -3.89 -4.47
CA ALA A 19 8.91 -3.91 -3.03
C ALA A 19 7.50 -3.68 -2.46
N MET A 20 6.69 -2.79 -3.06
CA MET A 20 5.29 -2.60 -2.66
C MET A 20 4.45 -3.86 -2.89
N CYS A 21 4.59 -4.52 -4.04
CA CYS A 21 3.90 -5.78 -4.32
C CYS A 21 4.28 -6.86 -3.30
N PHE A 22 5.58 -6.98 -2.99
CA PHE A 22 6.06 -7.92 -1.99
C PHE A 22 5.50 -7.61 -0.59
N GLN A 23 5.51 -6.33 -0.19
CA GLN A 23 4.94 -5.89 1.09
C GLN A 23 3.44 -6.17 1.19
N CYS A 24 2.68 -5.98 0.11
CA CYS A 24 1.26 -6.31 0.06
C CYS A 24 1.01 -7.82 0.18
N ALA A 25 1.83 -8.65 -0.47
CA ALA A 25 1.75 -10.11 -0.34
C ALA A 25 2.00 -10.57 1.10
N LEU A 26 2.97 -9.98 1.81
CA LEU A 26 3.21 -10.25 3.23
C LEU A 26 2.02 -9.88 4.11
N ALA A 27 1.33 -8.78 3.82
CA ALA A 27 0.08 -8.43 4.51
C ALA A 27 -1.01 -9.48 4.27
N GLY A 28 -1.10 -10.05 3.05
CA GLY A 28 -1.98 -11.17 2.74
C GLY A 28 -1.64 -12.45 3.53
N PHE A 29 -0.37 -12.79 3.66
CA PHE A 29 0.06 -13.91 4.50
C PHE A 29 -0.24 -13.69 5.99
N SER A 30 -0.18 -12.44 6.45
CA SER A 30 -0.52 -12.08 7.83
C SER A 30 -2.00 -12.34 8.14
N VAL A 31 -2.88 -12.09 7.15
CA VAL A 31 -4.29 -12.51 7.20
C VAL A 31 -4.43 -14.04 7.30
N GLY A 32 -3.67 -14.79 6.50
CA GLY A 32 -3.67 -16.26 6.58
C GLY A 32 -3.26 -16.77 7.97
N GLY A 33 -2.26 -16.15 8.58
CA GLY A 33 -1.87 -16.42 9.96
C GLY A 33 -2.99 -16.11 10.97
N ALA A 34 -3.66 -14.97 10.83
CA ALA A 34 -4.79 -14.60 11.69
C ALA A 34 -5.98 -15.56 11.53
N ARG A 35 -6.30 -16.00 10.32
CA ARG A 35 -7.33 -17.01 10.05
C ARG A 35 -7.05 -18.31 10.81
N LYS A 36 -5.82 -18.81 10.71
CA LYS A 36 -5.39 -20.01 11.44
C LYS A 36 -5.45 -19.82 12.95
N LYS A 37 -5.04 -18.65 13.46
CA LYS A 37 -5.07 -18.32 14.89
C LYS A 37 -6.49 -18.33 15.47
N PHE A 38 -7.46 -17.78 14.74
CA PHE A 38 -8.83 -17.59 15.22
C PHE A 38 -9.86 -18.61 14.69
N GLY A 39 -9.45 -19.56 13.84
CA GLY A 39 -10.36 -20.54 13.25
C GLY A 39 -11.38 -19.91 12.29
N VAL A 40 -10.97 -18.89 11.52
CA VAL A 40 -11.83 -18.18 10.57
C VAL A 40 -11.61 -18.71 9.16
N ASP A 41 -12.46 -19.63 8.74
CA ASP A 41 -12.41 -20.23 7.40
C ASP A 41 -12.91 -19.27 6.30
N TYR A 42 -12.56 -19.59 5.07
CA TYR A 42 -13.11 -18.93 3.89
C TYR A 42 -14.60 -19.28 3.73
N PRO A 43 -15.43 -18.36 3.17
CA PRO A 43 -15.09 -17.06 2.59
C PRO A 43 -15.23 -15.87 3.57
N ASP A 44 -15.19 -16.08 4.88
CA ASP A 44 -15.46 -15.02 5.86
C ASP A 44 -14.41 -13.91 5.81
N MET A 45 -14.85 -12.65 5.79
CA MET A 45 -14.00 -11.46 5.66
C MET A 45 -14.03 -10.54 6.90
N GLY A 46 -14.55 -11.01 8.03
CA GLY A 46 -14.64 -10.20 9.25
C GLY A 46 -16.05 -10.00 9.79
N SER A 47 -17.07 -10.44 9.06
CA SER A 47 -18.48 -10.22 9.40
C SER A 47 -19.38 -11.43 9.06
N GLY A 48 -18.77 -12.59 8.79
CA GLY A 48 -19.49 -13.81 8.45
C GLY A 48 -19.77 -14.73 9.64
N ARG A 49 -20.20 -15.95 9.30
CA ARG A 49 -20.63 -16.97 10.28
C ARG A 49 -19.51 -17.50 11.18
N PHE A 50 -18.25 -17.42 10.72
CA PHE A 50 -17.12 -17.92 11.50
C PHE A 50 -16.68 -16.87 12.51
N THR A 51 -16.61 -15.61 12.08
CA THR A 51 -16.27 -14.47 12.94
C THR A 51 -17.34 -14.16 13.99
N ALA A 52 -18.61 -14.49 13.74
CA ALA A 52 -19.70 -14.39 14.73
C ALA A 52 -19.51 -15.29 15.97
N LYS A 53 -18.59 -16.27 15.92
CA LYS A 53 -18.26 -17.16 17.05
C LYS A 53 -17.13 -16.62 17.93
N LEU A 54 -16.46 -15.56 17.48
CA LEU A 54 -15.35 -14.93 18.20
C LEU A 54 -15.87 -14.05 19.32
N THR A 55 -15.05 -13.87 20.36
CA THR A 55 -15.29 -12.77 21.31
C THR A 55 -15.04 -11.43 20.63
N ASP A 56 -15.61 -10.35 21.16
CA ASP A 56 -15.41 -9.00 20.61
C ASP A 56 -13.93 -8.64 20.46
N ALA A 57 -13.10 -9.01 21.45
CA ALA A 57 -11.66 -8.77 21.40
C ALA A 57 -10.97 -9.53 20.25
N GLN A 58 -11.31 -10.81 20.06
CA GLN A 58 -10.76 -11.62 18.97
C GLN A 58 -11.26 -11.13 17.60
N TRP A 59 -12.53 -10.75 17.54
CA TRP A 59 -13.14 -10.17 16.35
C TRP A 59 -12.44 -8.88 15.93
N ILE A 60 -12.15 -7.98 16.88
CA ILE A 60 -11.40 -6.75 16.64
C ILE A 60 -9.98 -7.07 16.14
N GLU A 61 -9.27 -7.99 16.79
CA GLU A 61 -7.89 -8.33 16.40
C GLU A 61 -7.83 -8.88 14.97
N PHE A 62 -8.71 -9.83 14.63
CA PHE A 62 -8.82 -10.38 13.29
C PHE A 62 -9.16 -9.29 12.25
N ASN A 63 -10.17 -8.46 12.53
CA ASN A 63 -10.61 -7.41 11.62
C ASN A 63 -9.56 -6.33 11.41
N ASN A 64 -8.74 -6.01 12.42
CA ASN A 64 -7.63 -5.06 12.25
C ASN A 64 -6.60 -5.59 11.24
N VAL A 65 -6.20 -6.87 11.34
CA VAL A 65 -5.27 -7.50 10.38
C VAL A 65 -5.89 -7.55 8.98
N MET A 66 -7.16 -7.95 8.88
CA MET A 66 -7.91 -7.95 7.62
C MET A 66 -7.96 -6.57 6.98
N ARG A 67 -8.26 -5.52 7.76
CA ARG A 67 -8.42 -4.16 7.26
C ARG A 67 -7.10 -3.59 6.76
N VAL A 68 -5.98 -3.90 7.41
CA VAL A 68 -4.65 -3.49 6.94
C VAL A 68 -4.37 -4.02 5.53
N HIS A 69 -4.61 -5.32 5.29
CA HIS A 69 -4.41 -5.91 3.98
C HIS A 69 -5.38 -5.34 2.93
N GLN A 70 -6.68 -5.27 3.25
CA GLN A 70 -7.69 -4.73 2.32
C GLN A 70 -7.40 -3.27 1.94
N ASN A 71 -7.04 -2.44 2.91
CA ASN A 71 -6.69 -1.05 2.64
C ASN A 71 -5.44 -0.91 1.77
N TYR A 72 -4.52 -1.87 1.86
CA TYR A 72 -3.36 -1.89 1.00
C TYR A 72 -3.79 -2.24 -0.44
N VAL A 73 -4.54 -3.31 -0.63
CA VAL A 73 -5.06 -3.72 -1.95
C VAL A 73 -5.88 -2.60 -2.62
N GLU A 74 -6.69 -1.86 -1.86
CA GLU A 74 -7.46 -0.71 -2.36
C GLU A 74 -6.57 0.39 -2.96
N GLN A 75 -5.41 0.67 -2.36
CA GLN A 75 -4.54 1.77 -2.80
C GLN A 75 -3.41 1.34 -3.73
N LEU A 76 -3.00 0.08 -3.68
CA LEU A 76 -1.83 -0.43 -4.39
C LEU A 76 -1.88 -0.13 -5.91
N PRO A 77 -3.01 -0.30 -6.63
CA PRO A 77 -3.08 0.02 -8.06
C PRO A 77 -2.78 1.49 -8.35
N ILE A 78 -3.31 2.40 -7.51
CA ILE A 78 -3.14 3.85 -7.68
C ILE A 78 -1.67 4.21 -7.52
N VAL A 79 -1.01 3.68 -6.48
CA VAL A 79 0.36 4.04 -6.14
C VAL A 79 1.36 3.43 -7.12
N ILE A 80 1.16 2.18 -7.54
CA ILE A 80 1.99 1.55 -8.58
C ILE A 80 1.95 2.37 -9.85
N VAL A 81 0.75 2.69 -10.35
CA VAL A 81 0.59 3.46 -11.59
C VAL A 81 1.22 4.84 -11.44
N ALA A 82 0.95 5.53 -10.33
CA ALA A 82 1.50 6.86 -10.09
C ALA A 82 3.04 6.84 -10.03
N THR A 83 3.66 5.89 -9.35
CA THR A 83 5.13 5.76 -9.27
C THR A 83 5.75 5.42 -10.62
N LEU A 84 5.16 4.51 -11.39
CA LEU A 84 5.67 4.17 -12.72
C LEU A 84 5.56 5.35 -13.69
N VAL A 85 4.38 5.98 -13.78
CA VAL A 85 4.15 7.09 -14.73
C VAL A 85 4.98 8.31 -14.36
N SER A 86 4.97 8.75 -13.11
CA SER A 86 5.80 9.89 -12.68
C SER A 86 7.30 9.58 -12.80
N GLY A 87 7.71 8.33 -12.62
CA GLY A 87 9.10 7.90 -12.78
C GLY A 87 9.64 8.06 -14.20
N ILE A 88 8.78 8.06 -15.22
CA ILE A 88 9.18 8.31 -16.62
C ILE A 88 9.78 9.71 -16.76
N PHE A 89 9.20 10.69 -16.05
CA PHE A 89 9.61 12.09 -16.11
C PHE A 89 10.57 12.47 -14.97
N TYR A 90 10.38 11.91 -13.78
CA TYR A 90 11.07 12.26 -12.54
C TYR A 90 11.54 11.00 -11.78
N PRO A 91 12.47 10.21 -12.34
CA PRO A 91 12.78 8.87 -11.87
C PRO A 91 13.26 8.81 -10.42
N THR A 92 14.13 9.73 -9.99
CA THR A 92 14.67 9.74 -8.63
C THR A 92 13.62 10.17 -7.60
N LEU A 93 12.90 11.26 -7.88
CA LEU A 93 11.92 11.82 -6.96
C LEU A 93 10.74 10.87 -6.77
N SER A 94 10.25 10.26 -7.85
CA SER A 94 9.16 9.30 -7.80
C SER A 94 9.52 8.05 -6.98
N ALA A 95 10.73 7.52 -7.17
CA ALA A 95 11.24 6.40 -6.40
C ALA A 95 11.39 6.72 -4.90
N LEU A 96 11.86 7.93 -4.55
CA LEU A 96 11.94 8.39 -3.16
C LEU A 96 10.56 8.44 -2.51
N LEU A 97 9.56 8.98 -3.21
CA LEU A 97 8.16 8.98 -2.75
C LEU A 97 7.63 7.55 -2.58
N GLY A 98 8.01 6.63 -3.46
CA GLY A 98 7.73 5.20 -3.32
C GLY A 98 8.34 4.57 -2.07
N GLY A 99 9.59 4.93 -1.73
CA GLY A 99 10.24 4.51 -0.49
C GLY A 99 9.54 5.04 0.77
N ILE A 100 9.10 6.30 0.75
CA ILE A 100 8.31 6.90 1.83
C ILE A 100 6.96 6.17 1.97
N TYR A 101 6.32 5.82 0.85
CA TYR A 101 5.09 5.05 0.86
C TYR A 101 5.25 3.67 1.53
N ILE A 102 6.29 2.92 1.15
CA ILE A 102 6.61 1.60 1.74
C ILE A 102 6.85 1.71 3.26
N THR A 103 7.58 2.73 3.68
CA THR A 103 7.86 3.00 5.10
C THR A 103 6.57 3.36 5.85
N GLY A 104 5.77 4.28 5.29
CA GLY A 104 4.47 4.65 5.83
C GLY A 104 3.52 3.45 5.93
N ARG A 105 3.55 2.54 4.95
CA ARG A 105 2.77 1.30 4.98
C ARG A 105 3.16 0.35 6.09
N TYR A 106 4.46 0.22 6.36
CA TYR A 106 4.93 -0.56 7.49
C TYR A 106 4.43 0.01 8.83
N LEU A 107 4.61 1.33 9.04
CA LEU A 107 4.15 2.01 10.26
C LEU A 107 2.63 1.94 10.42
N TYR A 108 1.89 2.13 9.33
CA TYR A 108 0.43 2.01 9.29
C TYR A 108 -0.01 0.60 9.70
N GLY A 109 0.57 -0.44 9.11
CA GLY A 109 0.19 -1.83 9.37
C GLY A 109 0.49 -2.25 10.81
N VAL A 110 1.70 -1.97 11.30
CA VAL A 110 2.11 -2.31 12.68
C VAL A 110 1.27 -1.55 13.70
N GLY A 111 1.05 -0.26 13.49
CA GLY A 111 0.26 0.55 14.41
C GLY A 111 -1.21 0.14 14.44
N TYR A 112 -1.82 -0.09 13.27
CA TYR A 112 -3.22 -0.51 13.18
C TYR A 112 -3.44 -1.89 13.83
N THR A 113 -2.58 -2.86 13.53
CA THR A 113 -2.71 -4.21 14.12
C THR A 113 -2.58 -4.20 15.65
N LYS A 114 -1.69 -3.37 16.21
CA LYS A 114 -1.45 -3.32 17.67
C LYS A 114 -2.41 -2.44 18.46
N SER A 115 -2.86 -1.32 17.88
CA SER A 115 -3.60 -0.27 18.60
C SER A 115 -4.94 0.05 17.95
N GLY A 116 -5.41 -0.78 17.03
CA GLY A 116 -6.66 -0.56 16.30
C GLY A 116 -6.61 0.66 15.39
N ALA A 117 -7.78 1.17 15.02
CA ALA A 117 -7.92 2.20 13.99
C ALA A 117 -7.16 3.51 14.28
N SER A 118 -6.93 3.88 15.54
CA SER A 118 -6.14 5.06 15.91
C SER A 118 -4.64 4.85 15.72
N GLY A 119 -4.15 3.60 15.82
CA GLY A 119 -2.74 3.26 15.62
C GLY A 119 -2.23 3.51 14.19
N ARG A 120 -3.12 3.78 13.24
CA ARG A 120 -2.76 4.03 11.83
C ARG A 120 -2.13 5.41 11.58
N TYR A 121 -2.35 6.38 12.48
CA TYR A 121 -1.99 7.77 12.25
C TYR A 121 -0.49 8.07 12.04
N PRO A 122 0.47 7.33 12.62
CA PRO A 122 1.88 7.55 12.31
C PRO A 122 2.25 7.29 10.84
N GLY A 123 1.58 6.32 10.19
CA GLY A 123 1.86 5.96 8.78
C GLY A 123 0.92 6.58 7.75
N ALA A 124 -0.33 6.89 8.14
CA ALA A 124 -1.37 7.38 7.24
C ALA A 124 -1.03 8.69 6.49
N PRO A 125 -0.41 9.71 7.12
CA PRO A 125 0.00 10.91 6.41
C PRO A 125 1.09 10.63 5.38
N MET A 126 2.07 9.79 5.72
CA MET A 126 3.19 9.45 4.82
C MET A 126 2.69 8.76 3.55
N LEU A 127 1.85 7.72 3.68
CA LEU A 127 1.32 6.99 2.53
C LEU A 127 0.44 7.88 1.64
N ASN A 128 -0.42 8.72 2.22
CA ASN A 128 -1.32 9.57 1.45
C ASN A 128 -0.53 10.68 0.74
N LEU A 129 0.41 11.33 1.44
CA LEU A 129 1.24 12.40 0.86
C LEU A 129 2.09 11.87 -0.29
N SER A 130 2.77 10.73 -0.11
CA SER A 130 3.55 10.10 -1.17
C SER A 130 2.72 9.75 -2.41
N MET A 131 1.53 9.20 -2.19
CA MET A 131 0.60 8.86 -3.28
C MET A 131 0.15 10.11 -4.04
N PHE A 132 -0.31 11.15 -3.35
CA PHE A 132 -0.78 12.39 -3.98
C PHE A 132 0.34 13.15 -4.69
N LEU A 133 1.54 13.21 -4.10
CA LEU A 133 2.69 13.84 -4.75
C LEU A 133 3.07 13.10 -6.04
N ASN A 134 3.10 11.76 -6.04
CA ASN A 134 3.35 11.00 -7.27
C ASN A 134 2.27 11.25 -8.34
N LEU A 135 1.00 11.34 -7.95
CA LEU A 135 -0.08 11.69 -8.88
C LEU A 135 0.11 13.10 -9.47
N ILE A 136 0.47 14.09 -8.66
CA ILE A 136 0.77 15.45 -9.11
C ILE A 136 1.95 15.44 -10.10
N LEU A 137 3.02 14.70 -9.79
CA LEU A 137 4.17 14.56 -10.69
C LEU A 137 3.79 13.91 -12.02
N CYS A 138 2.81 13.01 -12.06
CA CYS A 138 2.29 12.48 -13.33
C CYS A 138 1.71 13.61 -14.17
N PHE A 139 0.82 14.43 -13.62
CA PHE A 139 0.22 15.55 -14.35
C PHE A 139 1.28 16.54 -14.84
N ILE A 140 2.18 16.99 -13.95
CA ILE A 140 3.24 17.93 -14.31
C ILE A 140 4.13 17.36 -15.42
N GLY A 141 4.54 16.09 -15.30
CA GLY A 141 5.38 15.43 -16.29
C GLY A 141 4.70 15.32 -17.65
N ILE A 142 3.42 14.94 -17.68
CA ILE A 142 2.63 14.84 -18.91
C ILE A 142 2.46 16.21 -19.58
N PHE A 143 2.10 17.25 -18.82
CA PHE A 143 1.92 18.60 -19.35
C PHE A 143 3.22 19.15 -19.94
N ASN A 144 4.36 18.95 -19.28
CA ASN A 144 5.65 19.43 -19.76
C ASN A 144 6.20 18.64 -20.97
N ALA A 145 5.66 17.45 -21.24
CA ALA A 145 6.20 16.57 -22.27
C ALA A 145 5.60 16.81 -23.67
N ASN A 146 4.33 17.22 -23.77
CA ASN A 146 3.63 17.35 -25.07
C ASN A 146 2.48 18.39 -25.06
N PHE A 147 2.56 19.42 -24.21
CA PHE A 147 2.10 20.77 -24.56
C PHE A 147 3.33 21.66 -24.74
#